data_AF-A0AAW1TDF6-F1
#
_entry.id   AF-A0AAW1TDF6-F1
#
_cell.length_a   1.000
_cell.length_b   1.000
_cell.length_c   1.000
_cell.angle_alpha   90.00
_cell.angle_beta   90.00
_cell.angle_gamma   90.00
#
_symmetry.space_group_name_H-M   'P 1'
#
loop_
_entity.id
_entity.type
_entity.pdbx_description
1 polymer ?
#
loop_
_entity_poly.entity_id
_entity_poly.type
_entity_poly.pdbx_seq_one_letter_code
_entity_poly.pdbx_strand_id
1 'polypeptide(L)'
;MPGLLSRPDDPGLAEAPGQVNRAQELDAVDAAHVYAVVKASYDRLVQLGNVRSDPKALAAALADAAGQEVAARLHENVLLGQKYETLVQAHAVLRRQPNKLKLQLNQAELDKVAKQLREGTWQLYQYLQDRPDPMDIVALAALEQVTLRSRFQACLTELQASQGRLAPPTLMALVRMTSAPLLPVPSLTEAQAFARQATAAASPPAVPRLNLASTAEGAAAPSSGPMSEEYRAEGAGGRDRQGPGHAPAQPAGGQGVEVQPGTSSGGAGPGMEQGQVDTMVEREREANAAIKQLRMEWRDEHTRHEQQMAEASKALAGLAVEYRRRQARLASDADYCERQARAAEEAAAREEALRLAQLHTRASALKKQIEQERRVHEAATAFLKKQTNELTEQGLQWASKLENDLADKDRELDNIRHNHQQAQALLRDAEDRQGRELALKQHRDTSAKLQADLEQSSQAKHARQAAAATLIQAAWRGHALRSRLKNAKSGKPKKKK
;
A
#
# COMPACT_ATOMS: atom_id res chain seq x y z
N MET A 1 3.35 52.67 6.68
CA MET A 1 3.45 53.50 5.46
C MET A 1 2.30 53.14 4.53
N PRO A 2 1.20 53.90 4.52
CA PRO A 2 0.12 53.73 3.56
C PRO A 2 0.34 54.68 2.37
N GLY A 3 0.58 54.14 1.19
CA GLY A 3 0.46 54.85 -0.09
C GLY A 3 -0.59 54.11 -0.91
N LEU A 4 -1.84 54.59 -0.98
CA LEU A 4 -2.29 55.59 -1.96
C LEU A 4 -1.85 55.25 -3.38
N LEU A 5 -2.61 54.40 -4.05
CA LEU A 5 -2.90 54.54 -5.47
C LEU A 5 -4.35 54.12 -5.71
N SER A 6 -5.25 55.10 -5.55
CA SER A 6 -6.56 55.09 -6.16
C SER A 6 -6.37 55.07 -7.67
N ARG A 7 -6.94 54.07 -8.34
CA ARG A 7 -7.05 54.02 -9.80
C ARG A 7 -8.49 54.41 -10.17
N PRO A 8 -8.70 55.26 -11.18
CA PRO A 8 -10.02 55.78 -11.50
C PRO A 8 -10.87 54.69 -12.14
N ASP A 9 -12.15 54.73 -11.84
CA ASP A 9 -13.20 54.03 -12.57
C ASP A 9 -13.11 54.40 -14.06
N ASP A 10 -12.79 53.43 -14.91
CA ASP A 10 -12.99 53.49 -16.36
C ASP A 10 -14.34 52.80 -16.68
N PRO A 11 -15.43 53.57 -16.86
CA PRO A 11 -16.67 53.02 -17.36
C PRO A 11 -16.61 52.96 -18.89
N GLY A 12 -16.54 51.75 -19.43
CA GLY A 12 -17.02 51.52 -20.80
C GLY A 12 -15.96 51.02 -21.77
N LEU A 13 -15.71 49.73 -21.73
CA LEU A 13 -15.54 48.96 -22.94
C LEU A 13 -16.41 47.71 -22.80
N ALA A 14 -17.64 47.84 -23.28
CA ALA A 14 -18.49 46.71 -23.58
C ALA A 14 -17.70 45.76 -24.49
N GLU A 15 -17.29 44.62 -23.93
CA GLU A 15 -16.65 43.54 -24.65
C GLU A 15 -17.53 43.17 -25.85
N ALA A 16 -16.99 43.30 -27.06
CA ALA A 16 -17.61 42.73 -28.24
C ALA A 16 -17.42 41.20 -28.18
N PRO A 17 -18.49 40.40 -28.00
CA PRO A 17 -18.38 38.96 -27.96
C PRO A 17 -18.28 38.43 -29.38
N GLY A 18 -17.07 38.12 -29.83
CA GLY A 18 -16.94 37.35 -31.06
C GLY A 18 -15.57 37.42 -31.65
N GLN A 19 -14.77 36.38 -31.43
CA GLN A 19 -13.89 35.78 -32.46
C GLN A 19 -12.92 34.69 -31.95
N VAL A 20 -13.09 34.15 -30.74
CA VAL A 20 -12.24 33.03 -30.28
C VAL A 20 -12.98 31.71 -30.45
N ASN A 21 -12.47 30.88 -31.36
CA ASN A 21 -12.86 29.50 -31.73
C ASN A 21 -13.27 29.41 -33.20
N ARG A 22 -12.34 29.66 -34.13
CA ARG A 22 -12.43 29.01 -35.44
C ARG A 22 -12.19 27.53 -35.20
N ALA A 23 -13.28 26.80 -34.99
CA ALA A 23 -13.30 25.35 -34.99
C ALA A 23 -12.57 24.87 -36.25
N GLN A 24 -11.46 24.14 -36.07
CA GLN A 24 -10.91 23.36 -37.16
C GLN A 24 -11.96 22.29 -37.44
N GLU A 25 -12.73 22.48 -38.52
CA GLU A 25 -13.65 21.47 -39.00
C GLU A 25 -12.81 20.25 -39.38
N LEU A 26 -13.01 19.13 -38.69
CA LEU A 26 -12.41 17.88 -39.12
C LEU A 26 -12.99 17.51 -40.47
N ASP A 27 -12.14 16.98 -41.34
CA ASP A 27 -12.61 16.40 -42.60
C ASP A 27 -13.62 15.28 -42.30
N ALA A 28 -14.60 15.10 -43.20
CA ALA A 28 -15.66 14.12 -43.02
C ALA A 28 -15.09 12.70 -42.85
N VAL A 29 -13.96 12.42 -43.52
CA VAL A 29 -13.24 11.14 -43.42
C VAL A 29 -12.62 10.96 -42.03
N ASP A 30 -11.98 12.00 -41.50
CA ASP A 30 -11.36 11.97 -40.17
C ASP A 30 -12.41 11.86 -39.07
N ALA A 31 -13.53 12.57 -39.19
CA ALA A 31 -14.65 12.48 -38.27
C ALA A 31 -15.27 11.06 -38.25
N ALA A 32 -15.43 10.43 -39.43
CA ALA A 32 -15.90 9.06 -39.54
C ALA A 32 -14.90 8.05 -38.93
N HIS A 33 -13.60 8.27 -39.11
CA HIS A 33 -12.56 7.44 -38.51
C HIS A 33 -12.56 7.55 -36.97
N VAL A 34 -12.58 8.76 -36.43
CA VAL A 34 -12.65 9.01 -34.98
C VAL A 34 -13.90 8.35 -34.40
N TYR A 35 -15.06 8.51 -35.05
CA TYR A 35 -16.29 7.85 -34.62
C TYR A 35 -16.17 6.33 -34.60
N ALA A 36 -15.60 5.71 -35.65
CA ALA A 36 -15.41 4.27 -35.69
C ALA A 36 -14.50 3.76 -34.57
N VAL A 37 -13.40 4.46 -34.28
CA VAL A 37 -12.45 4.10 -33.21
C VAL A 37 -13.08 4.26 -31.82
N VAL A 38 -13.75 5.38 -31.56
CA VAL A 38 -14.44 5.67 -30.30
C VAL A 38 -15.56 4.63 -30.08
N LYS A 39 -16.32 4.30 -31.12
CA LYS A 39 -17.39 3.30 -31.06
C LYS A 39 -16.86 1.90 -30.78
N ALA A 40 -15.81 1.48 -31.50
CA ALA A 40 -15.17 0.19 -31.26
C ALA A 40 -14.59 0.09 -29.83
N SER A 41 -14.04 1.19 -29.31
CA SER A 41 -13.54 1.26 -27.93
C SER A 41 -14.66 1.17 -26.90
N TYR A 42 -15.77 1.86 -27.14
CA TYR A 42 -16.98 1.77 -26.31
C TYR A 42 -17.56 0.35 -26.31
N ASP A 43 -17.71 -0.27 -27.48
CA ASP A 43 -18.26 -1.62 -27.60
C ASP A 43 -17.37 -2.65 -26.88
N ARG A 44 -16.04 -2.51 -26.96
CA ARG A 44 -15.09 -3.32 -26.17
C ARG A 44 -15.24 -3.08 -24.67
N LEU A 45 -15.41 -1.82 -24.23
CA LEU A 45 -15.67 -1.51 -22.82
C LEU A 45 -16.98 -2.10 -22.33
N VAL A 46 -18.02 -2.13 -23.17
CA VAL A 46 -19.31 -2.78 -22.89
C VAL A 46 -19.11 -4.29 -22.75
N GLN A 47 -18.47 -4.93 -23.73
CA GLN A 47 -18.14 -6.36 -23.70
C GLN A 47 -17.34 -6.72 -22.44
N LEU A 48 -16.30 -5.94 -22.09
CA LEU A 48 -15.49 -6.19 -20.90
C LEU A 48 -16.27 -6.16 -19.60
N GLY A 49 -17.33 -5.34 -19.48
CA GLY A 49 -18.16 -5.36 -18.28
C GLY A 49 -19.26 -6.41 -18.30
N ASN A 50 -19.55 -7.00 -19.46
CA ASN A 50 -20.42 -8.17 -19.56
C ASN A 50 -19.62 -9.48 -19.33
N VAL A 51 -18.34 -9.49 -19.71
CA VAL A 51 -17.40 -10.62 -19.53
C VAL A 51 -16.82 -10.65 -18.13
N ARG A 52 -16.70 -9.50 -17.44
CA ARG A 52 -16.25 -9.45 -16.06
C ARG A 52 -17.19 -10.32 -15.20
N SER A 53 -16.60 -11.41 -14.70
CA SER A 53 -17.17 -12.27 -13.68
C SER A 53 -17.59 -11.45 -12.46
N ASP A 54 -18.48 -12.05 -11.65
CA ASP A 54 -18.97 -11.50 -10.38
C ASP A 54 -17.85 -10.69 -9.69
N PRO A 55 -18.04 -9.40 -9.35
CA PRO A 55 -17.02 -8.59 -8.70
C PRO A 55 -16.42 -9.28 -7.48
N LYS A 56 -17.19 -10.15 -6.81
CA LYS A 56 -16.70 -11.00 -5.73
C LYS A 56 -15.69 -12.05 -6.18
N ALA A 57 -15.88 -12.68 -7.33
CA ALA A 57 -14.93 -13.64 -7.89
C ALA A 57 -13.62 -12.95 -8.31
N LEU A 58 -13.68 -11.73 -8.86
CA LEU A 58 -12.49 -10.95 -9.17
C LEU A 58 -11.75 -10.49 -7.90
N ALA A 59 -12.49 -10.03 -6.90
CA ALA A 59 -11.91 -9.67 -5.60
C ALA A 59 -11.28 -10.88 -4.91
N ALA A 60 -11.92 -12.04 -4.98
CA ALA A 60 -11.36 -13.30 -4.49
C ALA A 60 -10.08 -13.68 -5.23
N ALA A 61 -10.04 -13.58 -6.56
CA ALA A 61 -8.81 -13.85 -7.33
C ALA A 61 -7.67 -12.87 -7.01
N LEU A 62 -7.98 -11.58 -6.79
CA LEU A 62 -7.00 -10.58 -6.35
C LEU A 62 -6.51 -10.86 -4.91
N ALA A 63 -7.42 -11.26 -4.01
CA ALA A 63 -7.09 -11.67 -2.65
C ALA A 63 -6.23 -12.94 -2.64
N ASP A 64 -6.50 -13.91 -3.52
CA ASP A 64 -5.72 -15.13 -3.66
C ASP A 64 -4.32 -14.82 -4.20
N ALA A 65 -4.20 -13.97 -5.22
CA ALA A 65 -2.91 -13.51 -5.74
C ALA A 65 -2.10 -12.74 -4.67
N ALA A 66 -2.78 -11.91 -3.88
CA ALA A 66 -2.18 -11.23 -2.72
C ALA A 66 -1.70 -12.25 -1.67
N GLY A 67 -2.54 -13.23 -1.34
CA GLY A 67 -2.23 -14.28 -0.40
C GLY A 67 -1.04 -15.12 -0.83
N GLN A 68 -0.90 -15.43 -2.12
CA GLN A 68 0.24 -16.14 -2.67
C GLN A 68 1.55 -15.35 -2.53
N GLU A 69 1.55 -14.04 -2.80
CA GLU A 69 2.74 -13.21 -2.63
C GLU A 69 3.13 -13.06 -1.15
N VAL A 70 2.15 -12.88 -0.25
CA VAL A 70 2.37 -12.88 1.20
C VAL A 70 2.96 -14.21 1.66
N ALA A 71 2.40 -15.33 1.20
CA ALA A 71 2.89 -16.66 1.50
C ALA A 71 4.33 -16.87 1.01
N ALA A 72 4.67 -16.39 -0.19
CA ALA A 72 6.02 -16.45 -0.74
C ALA A 72 7.03 -15.66 0.13
N ARG A 73 6.69 -14.43 0.52
CA ARG A 73 7.54 -13.60 1.40
C ARG A 73 7.69 -14.18 2.81
N LEU A 74 6.62 -14.77 3.34
CA LEU A 74 6.68 -15.49 4.63
C LEU A 74 7.59 -16.71 4.52
N HIS A 75 7.48 -17.48 3.44
CA HIS A 75 8.35 -18.63 3.21
C HIS A 75 9.83 -18.23 3.11
N GLU A 76 10.15 -17.16 2.39
CA GLU A 76 11.51 -16.61 2.32
C GLU A 76 12.04 -16.21 3.70
N ASN A 77 11.23 -15.52 4.51
CA ASN A 77 11.61 -15.15 5.88
C ASN A 77 11.82 -16.38 6.78
N VAL A 78 11.03 -17.44 6.61
CA VAL A 78 11.22 -18.72 7.33
C VAL A 78 12.55 -19.37 6.94
N LEU A 79 12.90 -19.39 5.64
CA LEU A 79 14.19 -19.92 5.18
C LEU A 79 15.38 -19.11 5.72
N LEU A 80 15.26 -17.78 5.75
CA LEU A 80 16.25 -16.90 6.39
C LEU A 80 16.36 -17.16 7.89
N GLY A 81 15.24 -17.42 8.57
CA GLY A 81 15.20 -17.80 9.98
C GLY A 81 15.93 -19.11 10.27
N GLN A 82 15.67 -20.16 9.49
CA GLN A 82 16.38 -21.44 9.59
C GLN A 82 17.88 -21.28 9.34
N LYS A 83 18.26 -20.47 8.33
CA LYS A 83 19.66 -20.14 8.05
C LYS A 83 20.31 -19.39 9.22
N TYR A 84 19.59 -18.45 9.83
CA TYR A 84 20.07 -17.74 11.02
C TYR A 84 20.31 -18.71 12.18
N GLU A 85 19.37 -19.62 12.45
CA GLU A 85 19.47 -20.60 13.53
C GLU A 85 20.66 -21.54 13.34
N THR A 86 20.86 -22.08 12.14
CA THR A 86 22.02 -22.93 11.82
C THR A 86 23.35 -22.19 12.00
N LEU A 87 23.42 -20.91 11.60
CA LEU A 87 24.60 -20.09 11.82
C LEU A 87 24.85 -19.83 13.32
N VAL A 88 23.82 -19.63 14.13
CA VAL A 88 23.93 -19.47 15.59
C VAL A 88 24.45 -20.76 16.24
N GLN A 89 23.93 -21.92 15.85
CA GLN A 89 24.41 -23.21 16.32
C GLN A 89 25.89 -23.43 15.95
N ALA A 90 26.28 -23.12 14.70
CA ALA A 90 27.66 -23.18 14.25
C ALA A 90 28.57 -22.21 15.02
N HIS A 91 28.09 -21.00 15.32
CA HIS A 91 28.81 -20.01 16.13
C HIS A 91 29.19 -20.55 17.51
N ALA A 92 28.25 -21.21 18.19
CA ALA A 92 28.47 -21.80 19.51
C ALA A 92 29.58 -22.86 19.51
N VAL A 93 29.68 -23.66 18.43
CA VAL A 93 30.74 -24.65 18.23
C VAL A 93 32.08 -23.98 17.89
N LEU A 94 32.09 -23.03 16.94
CA LEU A 94 33.28 -22.33 16.49
C LEU A 94 33.96 -21.51 17.59
N ARG A 95 33.19 -21.00 18.56
CA ARG A 95 33.72 -20.28 19.72
C ARG A 95 34.67 -21.12 20.59
N ARG A 96 34.56 -22.45 20.55
CA ARG A 96 35.44 -23.38 21.26
C ARG A 96 36.66 -23.81 20.43
N GLN A 97 36.69 -23.49 19.14
CA GLN A 97 37.79 -23.85 18.25
C GLN A 97 38.86 -22.75 18.21
N PRO A 98 40.15 -23.09 18.02
CA PRO A 98 41.23 -22.10 17.97
C PRO A 98 41.21 -21.23 16.69
N ASN A 99 40.41 -21.59 15.68
CA ASN A 99 40.37 -20.89 14.40
C ASN A 99 39.47 -19.64 14.45
N LYS A 100 40.09 -18.49 14.77
CA LYS A 100 39.42 -17.19 14.84
C LYS A 100 38.83 -16.71 13.51
N LEU A 101 39.41 -17.09 12.38
CA LEU A 101 38.95 -16.63 11.06
C LEU A 101 37.56 -17.19 10.73
N LYS A 102 37.33 -18.48 10.98
CA LYS A 102 36.01 -19.11 10.75
C LYS A 102 34.92 -18.50 11.62
N LEU A 103 35.25 -18.15 12.87
CA LEU A 103 34.33 -17.48 13.77
C LEU A 103 33.94 -16.08 13.26
N GLN A 104 34.91 -15.31 12.77
CA GLN A 104 34.65 -13.98 12.20
C GLN A 104 33.79 -14.05 10.92
N LEU A 105 34.06 -15.01 10.02
CA LEU A 105 33.24 -15.21 8.82
C LEU A 105 31.80 -15.59 9.18
N ASN A 106 31.62 -16.52 10.11
CA ASN A 106 30.29 -16.90 10.59
C ASN A 106 29.56 -15.72 11.26
N GLN A 107 30.26 -14.88 12.03
CA GLN A 107 29.68 -13.65 12.61
C GLN A 107 29.22 -12.66 11.53
N ALA A 108 30.03 -12.45 10.48
CA ALA A 108 29.67 -11.57 9.38
C ALA A 108 28.44 -12.10 8.60
N GLU A 109 28.35 -13.42 8.40
CA GLU A 109 27.17 -14.04 7.80
C GLU A 109 25.93 -13.93 8.69
N LEU A 110 26.07 -14.10 10.01
CA LEU A 110 24.99 -13.87 10.98
C LEU A 110 24.43 -12.45 10.87
N ASP A 111 25.31 -11.44 10.87
CA ASP A 111 24.90 -10.04 10.78
C ASP A 111 24.20 -9.74 9.45
N LYS A 112 24.66 -10.35 8.35
CA LYS A 112 24.03 -10.24 7.04
C LYS A 112 22.62 -10.84 7.03
N VAL A 113 22.46 -12.07 7.50
CA VAL A 113 21.15 -12.75 7.55
C VAL A 113 20.20 -12.01 8.49
N ALA A 114 20.69 -11.52 9.63
CA ALA A 114 19.88 -10.73 10.57
C ALA A 114 19.40 -9.39 10.00
N LYS A 115 20.18 -8.76 9.11
CA LYS A 115 19.75 -7.57 8.36
C LYS A 115 18.67 -7.93 7.33
N GLN A 116 18.89 -8.99 6.55
CA GLN A 116 17.91 -9.46 5.56
C GLN A 116 16.58 -9.85 6.21
N LEU A 117 16.59 -10.51 7.36
CA LEU A 117 15.38 -10.88 8.09
C LEU A 117 14.61 -9.64 8.59
N ARG A 118 15.31 -8.62 9.09
CA ARG A 118 14.70 -7.35 9.49
C ARG A 118 14.08 -6.62 8.32
N GLU A 119 14.79 -6.55 7.20
CA GLU A 119 14.33 -5.90 5.97
C GLU A 119 13.14 -6.64 5.36
N GLY A 120 13.20 -7.97 5.25
CA GLY A 120 12.10 -8.80 4.76
C GLY A 120 10.85 -8.71 5.62
N THR A 121 11.01 -8.65 6.95
CA THR A 121 9.88 -8.43 7.88
C THR A 121 9.27 -7.04 7.71
N TRP A 122 10.11 -6.02 7.55
CA TRP A 122 9.65 -4.65 7.33
C TRP A 122 8.92 -4.48 5.99
N GLN A 123 9.46 -5.05 4.91
CA GLN A 123 8.82 -5.06 3.59
C GLN A 123 7.48 -5.81 3.61
N LEU A 124 7.36 -6.88 4.39
CA LEU A 124 6.10 -7.59 4.58
C LEU A 124 5.08 -6.72 5.30
N TYR A 125 5.48 -6.04 6.38
CA TYR A 125 4.61 -5.13 7.12
C TYR A 125 4.13 -3.97 6.23
N GLN A 126 5.05 -3.33 5.52
CA GLN A 126 4.72 -2.25 4.60
C GLN A 126 3.76 -2.73 3.50
N TYR A 127 4.01 -3.90 2.93
CA TYR A 127 3.15 -4.47 1.91
C TYR A 127 1.73 -4.76 2.42
N LEU A 128 1.59 -5.24 3.66
CA LEU A 128 0.28 -5.44 4.28
C LEU A 128 -0.43 -4.13 4.61
N GLN A 129 0.31 -3.07 4.93
CA GLN A 129 -0.23 -1.74 5.24
C GLN A 129 -0.64 -0.96 3.99
N ASP A 130 0.17 -1.03 2.93
CA ASP A 130 0.00 -0.23 1.72
C ASP A 130 -0.99 -0.85 0.72
N ARG A 131 -1.43 -2.10 0.94
CA ARG A 131 -2.40 -2.74 0.03
C ARG A 131 -3.83 -2.28 0.33
N PRO A 132 -4.50 -1.59 -0.63
CA PRO A 132 -5.92 -1.31 -0.51
C PRO A 132 -6.72 -2.61 -0.53
N ASP A 133 -7.89 -2.60 0.11
CA ASP A 133 -8.79 -3.75 0.11
C ASP A 133 -9.07 -4.17 -1.35
N PRO A 134 -8.89 -5.45 -1.74
CA PRO A 134 -9.19 -5.92 -3.09
C PRO A 134 -10.61 -5.56 -3.53
N MET A 135 -11.57 -5.47 -2.60
CA MET A 135 -12.92 -4.98 -2.89
C MET A 135 -12.94 -3.52 -3.34
N ASP A 136 -12.11 -2.67 -2.72
CA ASP A 136 -12.01 -1.25 -3.07
C ASP A 136 -11.36 -1.07 -4.45
N ILE A 137 -10.35 -1.88 -4.79
CA ILE A 137 -9.73 -1.88 -6.14
C ILE A 137 -10.76 -2.27 -7.20
N VAL A 138 -11.54 -3.33 -6.95
CA VAL A 138 -12.59 -3.77 -7.88
C VAL A 138 -13.69 -2.73 -8.00
N ALA A 139 -14.09 -2.10 -6.89
CA ALA A 139 -15.08 -1.03 -6.88
C ALA A 139 -14.59 0.21 -7.65
N LEU A 140 -13.33 0.61 -7.46
CA LEU A 140 -12.72 1.72 -8.19
C LEU A 140 -12.65 1.41 -9.68
N ALA A 141 -12.19 0.21 -10.06
CA ALA A 141 -12.13 -0.21 -11.45
C ALA A 141 -13.52 -0.28 -12.11
N ALA A 142 -14.56 -0.63 -11.35
CA ALA A 142 -15.94 -0.58 -11.81
C ALA A 142 -16.43 0.86 -12.01
N LEU A 143 -16.11 1.76 -11.07
CA LEU A 143 -16.44 3.18 -11.15
C LEU A 143 -15.77 3.87 -12.35
N GLU A 144 -14.48 3.61 -12.57
CA GLU A 144 -13.73 4.11 -13.72
C GLU A 144 -14.32 3.59 -15.03
N GLN A 145 -14.72 2.31 -15.08
CA GLN A 145 -15.35 1.73 -16.25
C GLN A 145 -16.69 2.40 -16.57
N VAL A 146 -17.53 2.67 -15.56
CA VAL A 146 -18.80 3.41 -15.74
C VAL A 146 -18.53 4.84 -16.22
N THR A 147 -17.54 5.52 -15.63
CA THR A 147 -17.15 6.88 -15.99
C THR A 147 -16.65 6.96 -17.44
N LEU A 148 -15.78 6.04 -17.84
CA LEU A 148 -15.28 5.94 -19.20
C LEU A 148 -16.44 5.67 -20.18
N ARG A 149 -17.30 4.69 -19.88
CA ARG A 149 -18.47 4.39 -20.74
C ARG A 149 -19.36 5.60 -20.94
N SER A 150 -19.69 6.33 -19.87
CA SER A 150 -20.50 7.54 -19.94
C SER A 150 -19.86 8.61 -20.83
N ARG A 151 -18.54 8.82 -20.70
CA ARG A 151 -17.79 9.78 -21.53
C ARG A 151 -17.70 9.36 -22.99
N PHE A 152 -17.42 8.09 -23.27
CA PHE A 152 -17.42 7.55 -24.63
C PHE A 152 -18.81 7.67 -25.27
N GLN A 153 -19.87 7.38 -24.53
CA GLN A 153 -21.24 7.53 -25.01
C GLN A 153 -21.58 9.00 -25.31
N ALA A 154 -21.22 9.94 -24.44
CA ALA A 154 -21.38 11.37 -24.69
C ALA A 154 -20.65 11.82 -25.95
N CYS A 155 -19.40 11.39 -26.12
CA CYS A 155 -18.60 11.66 -27.32
C CYS A 155 -19.29 11.11 -28.59
N LEU A 156 -19.81 9.88 -28.54
CA LEU A 156 -20.55 9.29 -29.67
C LEU A 156 -21.84 10.06 -29.99
N THR A 157 -22.60 10.50 -28.99
CA THR A 157 -23.81 11.29 -29.21
C THR A 157 -23.50 12.66 -29.82
N GLU A 158 -22.40 13.29 -29.41
CA GLU A 158 -21.96 14.57 -29.97
C GLU A 158 -21.45 14.42 -31.41
N LEU A 159 -20.68 13.36 -31.70
CA LEU A 159 -20.24 13.00 -33.05
C LEU A 159 -21.42 12.74 -34.00
N GLN A 160 -22.48 12.08 -33.52
CA GLN A 160 -23.70 11.83 -34.29
C GLN A 160 -24.51 13.11 -34.54
N ALA A 161 -24.71 13.93 -33.49
CA ALA A 161 -25.49 15.17 -33.58
C ALA A 161 -24.84 16.20 -34.52
N SER A 162 -23.51 16.22 -34.58
CA SER A 162 -22.74 17.16 -35.39
C SER A 162 -22.61 16.79 -36.87
N GLN A 163 -23.08 15.62 -37.30
CA GLN A 163 -22.88 15.10 -38.67
C GLN A 163 -21.40 15.20 -39.14
N GLY A 164 -20.45 15.07 -38.22
CA GLY A 164 -19.01 15.19 -38.48
C GLY A 164 -18.37 16.54 -38.15
N ARG A 165 -19.15 17.59 -37.83
CA ARG A 165 -18.61 18.90 -37.40
C ARG A 165 -18.41 18.97 -35.88
N LEU A 166 -17.33 18.34 -35.39
CA LEU A 166 -17.00 18.37 -33.96
C LEU A 166 -16.80 19.80 -33.44
N ALA A 167 -17.51 20.14 -32.38
CA ALA A 167 -17.21 21.35 -31.63
C ALA A 167 -15.86 21.18 -30.89
N PRO A 168 -14.98 22.20 -30.89
CA PRO A 168 -13.68 22.16 -30.20
C PRO A 168 -13.71 21.79 -28.69
N PRO A 169 -14.73 22.14 -27.87
CA PRO A 169 -14.73 21.74 -26.46
C PRO A 169 -14.72 20.22 -26.25
N THR A 170 -15.30 19.43 -27.17
CA THR A 170 -15.38 17.97 -27.06
C THR A 170 -14.04 17.29 -27.33
N LEU A 171 -13.30 17.76 -28.34
CA LEU A 171 -11.95 17.27 -28.64
C LEU A 171 -10.97 17.61 -27.53
N MET A 172 -11.08 18.81 -26.96
CA MET A 172 -10.28 19.20 -25.80
C MET A 172 -10.62 18.35 -24.57
N ALA A 173 -11.88 17.95 -24.38
CA ALA A 173 -12.25 17.00 -23.34
C ALA A 173 -11.59 15.63 -23.56
N LEU A 174 -11.54 15.14 -24.81
CA LEU A 174 -10.90 13.86 -25.16
C LEU A 174 -9.38 13.89 -24.98
N VAL A 175 -8.72 14.97 -25.39
CA VAL A 175 -7.26 15.17 -25.22
C VAL A 175 -6.90 15.39 -23.74
N ARG A 176 -7.79 16.04 -22.97
CA ARG A 176 -7.65 16.11 -21.51
C ARG A 176 -7.87 14.76 -20.84
N MET A 177 -8.62 13.83 -21.43
CA MET A 177 -8.78 12.47 -20.88
C MET A 177 -7.51 11.64 -20.93
N THR A 178 -6.62 11.86 -21.91
CA THR A 178 -5.35 11.12 -22.01
C THR A 178 -4.20 11.80 -21.27
N SER A 179 -4.33 13.09 -20.95
CA SER A 179 -3.27 13.90 -20.32
C SER A 179 -3.57 14.33 -18.88
N ALA A 180 -4.81 14.22 -18.39
CA ALA A 180 -5.12 14.55 -17.01
C ALA A 180 -4.51 13.51 -16.05
N PRO A 181 -3.69 13.94 -15.07
CA PRO A 181 -3.29 13.05 -13.98
C PRO A 181 -4.56 12.54 -13.29
N LEU A 182 -4.60 11.23 -13.01
CA LEU A 182 -5.69 10.56 -12.29
C LEU A 182 -6.18 11.49 -11.17
N LEU A 183 -7.42 11.96 -11.29
CA LEU A 183 -8.04 12.82 -10.29
C LEU A 183 -7.90 12.15 -8.91
N PRO A 184 -7.77 12.92 -7.82
CA PRO A 184 -7.75 12.34 -6.48
C PRO A 184 -8.98 11.45 -6.33
N VAL A 185 -8.71 10.17 -6.05
CA VAL A 185 -9.72 9.12 -5.89
C VAL A 185 -10.79 9.66 -4.93
N PRO A 186 -12.07 9.73 -5.34
CA PRO A 186 -13.13 10.14 -4.43
C PRO A 186 -13.09 9.22 -3.22
N SER A 187 -13.28 9.78 -2.03
CA SER A 187 -13.28 8.99 -0.79
C SER A 187 -14.29 7.84 -0.92
N LEU A 188 -14.01 6.69 -0.29
CA LEU A 188 -14.88 5.49 -0.33
C LEU A 188 -16.36 5.86 -0.10
N THR A 189 -16.61 6.85 0.76
CA THR A 189 -17.92 7.40 1.09
C THR A 189 -18.59 8.10 -0.10
N GLU A 190 -17.85 8.91 -0.86
CA GLU A 190 -18.34 9.57 -2.07
C GLU A 190 -18.57 8.57 -3.22
N ALA A 191 -17.68 7.60 -3.38
CA ALA A 191 -17.83 6.52 -4.38
C ALA A 191 -19.07 5.65 -4.09
N GLN A 192 -19.32 5.32 -2.81
CA GLN A 192 -20.52 4.59 -2.38
C GLN A 192 -21.80 5.41 -2.55
N ALA A 193 -21.77 6.73 -2.30
CA ALA A 193 -22.91 7.61 -2.53
C ALA A 193 -23.27 7.69 -4.03
N PHE A 194 -22.26 7.78 -4.89
CA PHE A 194 -22.44 7.81 -6.35
C PHE A 194 -22.99 6.47 -6.90
N ALA A 195 -22.48 5.34 -6.39
CA ALA A 195 -22.97 4.02 -6.76
C ALA A 195 -24.43 3.80 -6.33
N ARG A 196 -24.84 4.31 -5.15
CA ARG A 196 -26.24 4.27 -4.68
C ARG A 196 -27.18 5.11 -5.54
N GLN A 197 -26.74 6.28 -6.01
CA GLN A 197 -27.52 7.10 -6.95
C GLN A 197 -27.66 6.43 -8.33
N ALA A 198 -26.60 5.80 -8.84
CA ALA A 198 -26.64 5.12 -10.14
C ALA A 198 -27.52 3.85 -10.11
N THR A 199 -27.54 3.11 -9.00
CA THR A 199 -28.36 1.89 -8.83
C THR A 199 -29.83 2.20 -8.56
N ALA A 200 -30.16 3.34 -7.96
CA ALA A 200 -31.54 3.79 -7.78
C ALA A 200 -32.25 4.14 -9.10
N ALA A 201 -31.49 4.50 -10.14
CA ALA A 201 -32.05 4.89 -11.45
C ALA A 201 -32.29 3.71 -12.42
N ALA A 202 -31.81 2.50 -12.09
CA ALA A 202 -31.78 1.37 -13.02
C ALA A 202 -32.38 0.08 -12.44
N SER A 203 -33.52 0.16 -11.74
CA SER A 203 -34.23 -1.01 -11.20
C SER A 203 -35.31 -1.53 -12.17
N PRO A 204 -35.08 -2.59 -12.97
CA PRO A 204 -36.12 -3.34 -13.65
C PRO A 204 -36.81 -4.36 -12.71
N PRO A 205 -38.04 -4.80 -13.01
CA PRO A 205 -38.80 -5.73 -12.18
C PRO A 205 -38.21 -7.14 -12.20
N ALA A 206 -38.29 -7.80 -11.05
CA ALA A 206 -37.71 -9.09 -10.73
C ALA A 206 -38.20 -10.24 -11.64
N VAL A 207 -37.26 -11.10 -12.07
CA VAL A 207 -37.54 -12.39 -12.73
C VAL A 207 -36.89 -13.53 -11.91
N PRO A 208 -37.52 -14.72 -11.80
CA PRO A 208 -37.09 -15.77 -10.88
C PRO A 208 -35.86 -16.54 -11.36
N ARG A 209 -35.04 -16.95 -10.39
CA ARG A 209 -33.83 -17.79 -10.56
C ARG A 209 -34.17 -19.19 -11.07
N LEU A 210 -33.42 -19.63 -12.08
CA LEU A 210 -33.25 -21.05 -12.42
C LEU A 210 -31.86 -21.52 -12.00
N ASN A 211 -31.84 -22.56 -11.17
CA ASN A 211 -30.67 -23.36 -10.82
C ASN A 211 -30.27 -24.21 -12.02
N LEU A 212 -28.97 -24.31 -12.31
CA LEU A 212 -28.40 -25.46 -13.03
C LEU A 212 -26.95 -25.66 -12.59
N ALA A 213 -26.73 -26.82 -11.98
CA ALA A 213 -25.44 -27.43 -11.76
C ALA A 213 -24.88 -27.99 -13.08
N SER A 214 -23.56 -28.19 -13.15
CA SER A 214 -22.92 -29.46 -13.57
C SER A 214 -21.59 -29.26 -14.30
N THR A 215 -20.60 -30.03 -13.83
CA THR A 215 -19.49 -30.68 -14.54
C THR A 215 -18.40 -29.84 -15.22
N ALA A 216 -17.18 -29.95 -14.67
CA ALA A 216 -15.94 -29.72 -15.41
C ALA A 216 -14.98 -30.90 -15.15
N GLU A 217 -14.77 -31.71 -16.19
CA GLU A 217 -13.67 -32.67 -16.33
C GLU A 217 -12.69 -32.15 -17.39
N GLY A 218 -11.39 -32.21 -17.07
CA GLY A 218 -10.28 -32.64 -17.91
C GLY A 218 -9.97 -31.93 -19.24
N ALA A 219 -8.74 -31.40 -19.36
CA ALA A 219 -7.69 -31.93 -20.26
C ALA A 219 -6.49 -30.96 -20.39
N ALA A 220 -5.35 -31.54 -20.74
CA ALA A 220 -3.99 -31.03 -20.56
C ALA A 220 -3.33 -30.45 -21.84
N ALA A 221 -2.28 -29.64 -21.58
CA ALA A 221 -1.03 -29.43 -22.36
C ALA A 221 -1.08 -28.61 -23.69
N PRO A 222 0.05 -28.16 -24.29
CA PRO A 222 1.45 -28.13 -23.81
C PRO A 222 2.19 -26.77 -23.99
N SER A 223 3.44 -26.78 -23.52
CA SER A 223 4.51 -25.79 -23.64
C SER A 223 4.97 -25.47 -25.07
N SER A 224 5.43 -24.23 -25.30
CA SER A 224 6.59 -23.92 -26.16
C SER A 224 7.05 -22.47 -25.93
N GLY A 225 8.33 -22.27 -25.62
CA GLY A 225 9.01 -20.97 -25.73
C GLY A 225 9.69 -20.84 -27.10
N PRO A 226 10.83 -20.15 -27.22
CA PRO A 226 11.16 -18.77 -26.84
C PRO A 226 11.60 -17.96 -28.09
N MET A 227 11.63 -16.63 -28.06
CA MET A 227 12.46 -15.85 -28.99
C MET A 227 12.86 -14.50 -28.40
N SER A 228 14.17 -14.29 -28.43
CA SER A 228 14.99 -13.07 -28.58
C SER A 228 14.26 -11.90 -29.28
N GLU A 229 14.64 -10.62 -29.17
CA GLU A 229 15.99 -10.08 -29.33
C GLU A 229 15.95 -8.56 -29.08
N GLU A 230 17.12 -8.06 -28.69
CA GLU A 230 17.68 -6.70 -28.67
C GLU A 230 17.01 -5.58 -29.50
N TYR A 231 16.99 -4.35 -28.99
CA TYR A 231 18.01 -3.33 -29.31
C TYR A 231 17.76 -2.04 -28.51
N ARG A 232 18.78 -1.62 -27.78
CA ARG A 232 18.92 -0.34 -27.09
C ARG A 232 20.18 0.30 -27.66
N ALA A 233 20.07 1.46 -28.28
CA ALA A 233 21.24 2.28 -28.61
C ALA A 233 20.87 3.76 -28.62
N GLU A 234 21.52 4.48 -27.72
CA GLU A 234 21.67 5.93 -27.71
C GLU A 234 22.51 6.38 -28.92
N GLY A 235 22.33 7.62 -29.37
CA GLY A 235 23.20 8.18 -30.40
C GLY A 235 22.90 9.64 -30.73
N ALA A 236 23.74 10.52 -30.23
CA ALA A 236 23.72 11.97 -30.37
C ALA A 236 23.94 12.50 -31.80
N GLY A 237 23.52 13.75 -32.02
CA GLY A 237 23.87 14.60 -33.16
C GLY A 237 22.63 15.13 -33.89
N GLY A 238 22.46 16.40 -34.19
CA GLY A 238 23.29 17.58 -34.04
C GLY A 238 22.68 18.73 -34.84
N ARG A 239 23.36 19.88 -34.76
CA ARG A 239 23.31 21.04 -35.66
C ARG A 239 22.18 22.05 -35.47
N ASP A 240 22.54 23.04 -34.65
CA ASP A 240 22.28 24.46 -34.90
C ASP A 240 22.52 24.84 -36.37
N ARG A 241 21.52 25.51 -36.97
CA ARG A 241 21.74 26.42 -38.09
C ARG A 241 20.85 27.64 -37.91
N GLN A 242 21.48 28.69 -37.38
CA GLN A 242 21.06 30.07 -37.59
C GLN A 242 21.37 30.47 -39.03
N GLY A 243 20.49 31.28 -39.63
CA GLY A 243 20.77 31.98 -40.88
C GLY A 243 19.63 32.94 -41.23
N PRO A 244 19.81 34.26 -41.12
CA PRO A 244 18.85 35.24 -41.61
C PRO A 244 19.25 35.81 -42.97
N GLY A 245 18.24 36.07 -43.80
CA GLY A 245 18.09 37.22 -44.70
C GLY A 245 19.13 37.53 -45.78
N HIS A 246 18.70 37.56 -47.04
CA HIS A 246 18.98 38.70 -47.94
C HIS A 246 18.04 38.75 -49.15
N ALA A 247 17.70 39.99 -49.52
CA ALA A 247 16.74 40.43 -50.53
C ALA A 247 17.18 40.16 -51.99
N PRO A 248 16.24 40.19 -52.96
CA PRO A 248 16.55 40.05 -54.37
C PRO A 248 17.14 41.32 -54.99
N ALA A 249 18.20 41.12 -55.77
CA ALA A 249 18.94 42.13 -56.53
C ALA A 249 18.21 42.57 -57.81
N GLN A 250 18.39 43.85 -58.12
CA GLN A 250 18.03 44.53 -59.36
C GLN A 250 18.82 43.97 -60.56
N PRO A 251 18.29 44.02 -61.80
CA PRO A 251 19.09 43.82 -62.99
C PRO A 251 19.91 45.08 -63.31
N ALA A 252 21.23 44.91 -63.33
CA ALA A 252 22.22 45.86 -63.79
C ALA A 252 22.16 46.04 -65.31
N GLY A 253 22.44 47.26 -65.77
CA GLY A 253 22.50 47.62 -67.18
C GLY A 253 23.68 46.97 -67.93
N GLY A 254 23.42 46.62 -69.20
CA GLY A 254 24.42 46.58 -70.27
C GLY A 254 24.19 47.82 -71.14
N GLN A 255 25.16 48.73 -71.28
CA GLN A 255 26.19 48.70 -72.33
C GLN A 255 25.52 48.60 -73.72
N GLY A 256 25.34 49.68 -74.48
CA GLY A 256 26.43 50.56 -74.94
C GLY A 256 27.11 49.91 -76.13
N VAL A 257 26.45 49.89 -77.29
CA VAL A 257 27.06 49.53 -78.58
C VAL A 257 26.82 50.69 -79.55
N GLU A 258 27.81 51.57 -79.55
CA GLU A 258 28.09 52.62 -80.52
C GLU A 258 28.90 51.98 -81.66
N VAL A 259 28.34 51.84 -82.87
CA VAL A 259 29.12 51.50 -84.09
C VAL A 259 28.54 52.20 -85.33
N GLN A 260 29.26 53.26 -85.71
CA GLN A 260 29.66 53.74 -87.05
C GLN A 260 28.65 54.03 -88.19
N PRO A 261 28.76 55.23 -88.81
CA PRO A 261 28.20 55.54 -90.12
C PRO A 261 29.18 55.14 -91.24
N GLY A 262 28.73 54.31 -92.19
CA GLY A 262 29.49 53.89 -93.37
C GLY A 262 28.99 54.57 -94.65
N THR A 263 29.83 55.44 -95.20
CA THR A 263 29.73 56.16 -96.46
C THR A 263 30.04 55.31 -97.71
N SER A 264 29.68 55.86 -98.89
CA SER A 264 30.04 55.45 -100.28
C SER A 264 29.22 54.28 -100.85
N SER A 265 28.84 54.21 -102.13
CA SER A 265 29.29 54.79 -103.41
C SER A 265 28.10 54.63 -104.37
N GLY A 266 27.63 55.62 -105.14
CA GLY A 266 28.33 56.15 -106.32
C GLY A 266 28.11 55.24 -107.53
N GLY A 267 27.11 55.55 -108.37
CA GLY A 267 26.82 54.83 -109.61
C GLY A 267 25.75 55.52 -110.47
N ALA A 268 26.18 56.49 -111.27
CA ALA A 268 25.36 57.23 -112.22
C ALA A 268 25.14 56.43 -113.53
N GLY A 269 23.92 56.51 -114.08
CA GLY A 269 23.59 56.02 -115.42
C GLY A 269 22.51 56.94 -116.02
N PRO A 270 22.79 57.66 -117.13
CA PRO A 270 21.91 58.72 -117.62
C PRO A 270 20.95 58.23 -118.71
N GLY A 271 19.76 58.81 -118.68
CA GLY A 271 18.83 58.86 -119.80
C GLY A 271 17.77 57.77 -119.75
N MET A 272 16.53 58.15 -119.43
CA MET A 272 15.31 57.77 -120.14
C MET A 272 14.12 58.63 -119.65
N GLU A 273 13.56 59.40 -120.57
CA GLU A 273 12.13 59.48 -120.86
C GLU A 273 11.17 59.99 -119.77
N GLN A 274 10.41 61.04 -120.12
CA GLN A 274 9.40 61.74 -119.31
C GLN A 274 8.28 60.84 -118.70
N GLY A 275 8.23 59.52 -118.98
CA GLY A 275 7.34 58.55 -118.32
C GLY A 275 7.93 57.80 -117.11
N GLN A 276 9.26 57.78 -116.93
CA GLN A 276 9.88 57.23 -115.71
C GLN A 276 9.76 58.19 -114.52
N VAL A 277 9.64 59.49 -114.82
CA VAL A 277 9.38 60.53 -113.80
C VAL A 277 8.00 60.32 -113.17
N ASP A 278 6.98 59.98 -113.96
CA ASP A 278 5.64 59.74 -113.41
C ASP A 278 5.56 58.46 -112.56
N THR A 279 6.23 57.38 -112.96
CA THR A 279 6.32 56.15 -112.13
C THR A 279 7.20 56.31 -110.89
N MET A 280 8.24 57.15 -110.94
CA MET A 280 8.98 57.58 -109.74
C MET A 280 8.12 58.45 -108.83
N VAL A 281 7.35 59.38 -109.39
CA VAL A 281 6.42 60.23 -108.63
C VAL A 281 5.32 59.38 -107.97
N GLU A 282 4.81 58.35 -108.63
CA GLU A 282 3.86 57.39 -108.03
C GLU A 282 4.51 56.56 -106.92
N ARG A 283 5.70 56.01 -107.14
CA ARG A 283 6.45 55.30 -106.09
C ARG A 283 6.82 56.20 -104.91
N GLU A 284 7.14 57.46 -105.16
CA GLU A 284 7.38 58.47 -104.12
C GLU A 284 6.08 58.82 -103.40
N ARG A 285 4.93 58.91 -104.09
CA ARG A 285 3.63 59.10 -103.46
C ARG A 285 3.24 57.92 -102.59
N GLU A 286 3.44 56.69 -103.05
CA GLU A 286 3.21 55.46 -102.29
C GLU A 286 4.16 55.35 -101.09
N ALA A 287 5.46 55.62 -101.27
CA ALA A 287 6.44 55.65 -100.19
C ALA A 287 6.12 56.74 -99.16
N ASN A 288 5.71 57.93 -99.61
CA ASN A 288 5.26 59.01 -98.73
C ASN A 288 3.95 58.65 -98.01
N ALA A 289 3.04 57.93 -98.66
CA ALA A 289 1.82 57.42 -98.04
C ALA A 289 2.14 56.36 -96.98
N ALA A 290 3.05 55.43 -97.27
CA ALA A 290 3.54 54.43 -96.32
C ALA A 290 4.26 55.07 -95.13
N ILE A 291 5.11 56.09 -95.35
CA ILE A 291 5.75 56.84 -94.26
C ILE A 291 4.70 57.56 -93.40
N LYS A 292 3.65 58.13 -94.01
CA LYS A 292 2.55 58.76 -93.27
C LYS A 292 1.78 57.73 -92.45
N GLN A 293 1.50 56.55 -93.01
CA GLN A 293 0.87 55.43 -92.30
C GLN A 293 1.73 54.97 -91.12
N LEU A 294 3.02 54.69 -91.33
CA LEU A 294 3.94 54.32 -90.26
C LEU A 294 4.06 55.40 -89.17
N ARG A 295 4.06 56.70 -89.54
CA ARG A 295 4.03 57.80 -88.57
C ARG A 295 2.71 57.89 -87.81
N MET A 296 1.60 57.45 -88.41
CA MET A 296 0.30 57.38 -87.74
C MET A 296 0.27 56.18 -86.80
N GLU A 297 0.60 54.99 -87.28
CA GLU A 297 0.71 53.76 -86.48
C GLU A 297 1.69 53.91 -85.32
N TRP A 298 2.85 54.52 -85.54
CA TRP A 298 3.81 54.80 -84.47
C TRP A 298 3.25 55.75 -83.42
N ARG A 299 2.50 56.79 -83.81
CA ARG A 299 1.83 57.68 -82.86
C ARG A 299 0.71 56.96 -82.11
N ASP A 300 -0.10 56.17 -82.80
CA ASP A 300 -1.18 55.38 -82.20
C ASP A 300 -0.62 54.37 -81.20
N GLU A 301 0.43 53.63 -81.57
CA GLU A 301 1.10 52.68 -80.69
C GLU A 301 1.77 53.37 -79.51
N HIS A 302 2.41 54.52 -79.73
CA HIS A 302 2.97 55.32 -78.64
C HIS A 302 1.90 55.77 -77.65
N THR A 303 0.77 56.29 -78.13
CA THR A 303 -0.35 56.71 -77.25
C THR A 303 -1.00 55.52 -76.55
N ARG A 304 -1.14 54.36 -77.22
CA ARG A 304 -1.61 53.11 -76.58
C ARG A 304 -0.66 52.67 -75.48
N HIS A 305 0.64 52.68 -75.73
CA HIS A 305 1.64 52.32 -74.71
C HIS A 305 1.61 53.31 -73.54
N GLU A 306 1.51 54.61 -73.78
CA GLU A 306 1.36 55.61 -72.71
C GLU A 306 0.08 55.37 -71.88
N GLN A 307 -1.04 55.06 -72.54
CA GLN A 307 -2.29 54.70 -71.86
C GLN A 307 -2.11 53.42 -71.03
N GLN A 308 -1.51 52.38 -71.58
CA GLN A 308 -1.20 51.14 -70.85
C GLN A 308 -0.28 51.39 -69.64
N MET A 309 0.75 52.22 -69.80
CA MET A 309 1.64 52.60 -68.69
C MET A 309 0.92 53.43 -67.64
N ALA A 310 0.01 54.32 -68.04
CA ALA A 310 -0.81 55.10 -67.12
C ALA A 310 -1.81 54.20 -66.36
N GLU A 311 -2.43 53.24 -67.03
CA GLU A 311 -3.32 52.25 -66.41
C GLU A 311 -2.57 51.33 -65.45
N ALA A 312 -1.40 50.82 -65.85
CA ALA A 312 -0.53 50.01 -65.01
C ALA A 312 -0.05 50.79 -63.78
N SER A 313 0.34 52.06 -63.95
CA SER A 313 0.74 52.95 -62.84
C SER A 313 -0.41 53.17 -61.86
N LYS A 314 -1.64 53.42 -62.36
CA LYS A 314 -2.85 53.53 -61.54
C LYS A 314 -3.14 52.23 -60.78
N ALA A 315 -3.01 51.07 -61.44
CA ALA A 315 -3.21 49.77 -60.81
C ALA A 315 -2.17 49.48 -59.71
N LEU A 316 -0.89 49.79 -59.95
CA LEU A 316 0.18 49.68 -58.95
C LEU A 316 -0.07 50.59 -57.74
N ALA A 317 -0.53 51.83 -57.96
CA ALA A 317 -0.90 52.73 -56.88
C ALA A 317 -2.09 52.19 -56.06
N GLY A 318 -3.10 51.61 -56.72
CA GLY A 318 -4.23 50.95 -56.08
C GLY A 318 -3.79 49.78 -55.20
N LEU A 319 -2.99 48.86 -55.75
CA LEU A 319 -2.44 47.72 -55.01
C LEU A 319 -1.56 48.14 -53.82
N ALA A 320 -0.78 49.23 -53.96
CA ALA A 320 0.04 49.75 -52.85
C ALA A 320 -0.82 50.27 -51.69
N VAL A 321 -1.94 50.95 -51.98
CA VAL A 321 -2.89 51.41 -50.95
C VAL A 321 -3.59 50.21 -50.30
N GLU A 322 -4.01 49.23 -51.08
CA GLU A 322 -4.61 48.00 -50.53
C GLU A 322 -3.63 47.22 -49.64
N TYR A 323 -2.37 47.11 -50.07
CA TYR A 323 -1.32 46.47 -49.29
C TYR A 323 -1.13 47.16 -47.94
N ARG A 324 -0.99 48.50 -47.92
CA ARG A 324 -0.88 49.28 -46.68
C ARG A 324 -2.12 49.13 -45.80
N ARG A 325 -3.32 49.10 -46.39
CA ARG A 325 -4.57 48.88 -45.65
C ARG A 325 -4.61 47.48 -45.01
N ARG A 326 -4.19 46.44 -45.74
CA ARG A 326 -4.08 45.08 -45.19
C ARG A 326 -3.01 45.01 -44.09
N GLN A 327 -1.87 45.66 -44.28
CA GLN A 327 -0.82 45.74 -43.28
C GLN A 327 -1.28 46.42 -41.98
N ALA A 328 -1.98 47.55 -42.08
CA ALA A 328 -2.55 48.24 -40.93
C ALA A 328 -3.59 47.39 -40.19
N ARG A 329 -4.44 46.64 -40.92
CA ARG A 329 -5.39 45.69 -40.33
C ARG A 329 -4.70 44.55 -39.59
N LEU A 330 -3.69 43.94 -40.22
CA LEU A 330 -2.91 42.87 -39.58
C LEU A 330 -2.21 43.35 -38.31
N ALA A 331 -1.70 44.59 -38.30
CA ALA A 331 -1.12 45.19 -37.10
C ALA A 331 -2.16 45.36 -35.98
N SER A 332 -3.35 45.90 -36.28
CA SER A 332 -4.41 46.04 -35.28
C SER A 332 -4.93 44.70 -34.77
N ASP A 333 -5.03 43.69 -35.65
CA ASP A 333 -5.47 42.34 -35.27
C ASP A 333 -4.43 41.65 -34.38
N ALA A 334 -3.13 41.86 -34.66
CA ALA A 334 -2.04 41.36 -33.84
C ALA A 334 -2.06 41.98 -32.44
N ASP A 335 -2.18 43.31 -32.35
CA ASP A 335 -2.27 44.03 -31.07
C ASP A 335 -3.49 43.56 -30.25
N TYR A 336 -4.62 43.33 -30.91
CA TYR A 336 -5.83 42.83 -30.27
C TYR A 336 -5.62 41.41 -29.73
N CYS A 337 -5.04 40.51 -30.53
CA CYS A 337 -4.75 39.14 -30.12
C CYS A 337 -3.75 39.11 -28.95
N GLU A 338 -2.73 39.98 -28.95
CA GLU A 338 -1.77 40.09 -27.84
C GLU A 338 -2.46 40.56 -26.54
N ARG A 339 -3.33 41.57 -26.62
CA ARG A 339 -4.11 42.03 -25.45
C ARG A 339 -5.04 40.94 -24.93
N GLN A 340 -5.68 40.21 -25.84
CA GLN A 340 -6.57 39.11 -25.47
C GLN A 340 -5.80 37.94 -24.82
N ALA A 341 -4.63 37.60 -25.36
CA ALA A 341 -3.77 36.58 -24.77
C ALA A 341 -3.31 36.98 -23.36
N ARG A 342 -2.87 38.23 -23.16
CA ARG A 342 -2.50 38.76 -21.84
C ARG A 342 -3.66 38.73 -20.85
N ALA A 343 -4.86 39.14 -21.25
CA ALA A 343 -6.03 39.09 -20.39
C ALA A 343 -6.40 37.66 -19.98
N ALA A 344 -6.27 36.70 -20.92
CA ALA A 344 -6.48 35.28 -20.64
C ALA A 344 -5.42 34.71 -19.69
N GLU A 345 -4.15 35.06 -19.88
CA GLU A 345 -3.05 34.69 -18.97
C GLU A 345 -3.26 35.24 -17.55
N GLU A 346 -3.65 36.52 -17.43
CA GLU A 346 -3.95 37.15 -16.14
C GLU A 346 -5.19 36.54 -15.45
N ALA A 347 -6.20 36.11 -16.22
CA ALA A 347 -7.35 35.41 -15.69
C ALA A 347 -6.96 34.01 -15.17
N ALA A 348 -6.19 33.26 -15.96
CA ALA A 348 -5.68 31.94 -15.57
C ALA A 348 -4.79 32.03 -14.32
N ALA A 349 -3.88 33.01 -14.26
CA ALA A 349 -3.02 33.23 -13.10
C ALA A 349 -3.82 33.54 -11.82
N ARG A 350 -4.93 34.28 -11.92
CA ARG A 350 -5.84 34.54 -10.79
C ARG A 350 -6.56 33.28 -10.32
N GLU A 351 -7.04 32.45 -11.24
CA GLU A 351 -7.68 31.17 -10.90
C GLU A 351 -6.70 30.22 -10.20
N GLU A 352 -5.47 30.11 -10.72
CA GLU A 352 -4.42 29.30 -10.11
C GLU A 352 -4.04 29.81 -8.73
N ALA A 353 -3.89 31.12 -8.54
CA ALA A 353 -3.61 31.73 -7.24
C ALA A 353 -4.72 31.42 -6.22
N LEU A 354 -6.00 31.51 -6.61
CA LEU A 354 -7.13 31.13 -5.76
C LEU A 354 -7.10 29.64 -5.40
N ARG A 355 -6.82 28.77 -6.38
CA ARG A 355 -6.71 27.32 -6.15
C ARG A 355 -5.57 26.99 -5.18
N LEU A 356 -4.41 27.64 -5.33
CA LEU A 356 -3.28 27.48 -4.42
C LEU A 356 -3.63 27.96 -3.00
N ALA A 357 -4.32 29.09 -2.86
CA ALA A 357 -4.78 29.59 -1.57
C ALA A 357 -5.77 28.63 -0.89
N GLN A 358 -6.70 28.04 -1.65
CA GLN A 358 -7.63 27.02 -1.16
C GLN A 358 -6.90 25.76 -0.70
N LEU A 359 -5.95 25.26 -1.50
CA LEU A 359 -5.12 24.10 -1.13
C LEU A 359 -4.28 24.38 0.12
N HIS A 360 -3.72 25.58 0.25
CA HIS A 360 -2.97 25.98 1.44
C HIS A 360 -3.86 26.01 2.69
N THR A 361 -5.07 26.55 2.56
CA THR A 361 -6.08 26.57 3.64
C THR A 361 -6.44 25.14 4.07
N ARG A 362 -6.73 24.25 3.11
CA ARG A 362 -7.02 22.83 3.38
C ARG A 362 -5.84 22.11 4.02
N ALA A 363 -4.62 22.33 3.54
CA ALA A 363 -3.41 21.76 4.12
C ALA A 363 -3.20 22.23 5.57
N SER A 364 -3.47 23.51 5.85
CA SER A 364 -3.39 24.04 7.22
C SER A 364 -4.46 23.45 8.15
N ALA A 365 -5.67 23.22 7.66
CA ALA A 365 -6.76 22.60 8.41
C ALA A 365 -6.43 21.13 8.75
N LEU A 366 -5.95 20.37 7.76
CA LEU A 366 -5.53 18.97 7.97
C LEU A 366 -4.36 18.87 8.96
N LYS A 367 -3.38 19.79 8.91
CA LYS A 367 -2.30 19.84 9.91
C LYS A 367 -2.84 20.06 11.33
N LYS A 368 -3.83 20.95 11.50
CA LYS A 368 -4.48 21.18 12.80
C LYS A 368 -5.23 19.94 13.28
N GLN A 369 -5.90 19.22 12.38
CA GLN A 369 -6.59 17.98 12.71
C GLN A 369 -5.60 16.89 13.17
N ILE A 370 -4.49 16.69 12.44
CA ILE A 370 -3.44 15.74 12.82
C ILE A 370 -2.88 16.07 14.22
N GLU A 371 -2.66 17.35 14.50
CA GLU A 371 -2.18 17.80 15.82
C GLU A 371 -3.20 17.52 16.93
N GLN A 372 -4.50 17.69 16.66
CA GLN A 372 -5.55 17.33 17.62
C GLN A 372 -5.62 15.82 17.85
N GLU A 373 -5.55 15.01 16.79
CA GLU A 373 -5.55 13.54 16.89
C GLU A 373 -4.32 13.02 17.65
N ARG A 374 -3.14 13.62 17.43
CA ARG A 374 -1.93 13.34 18.22
C ARG A 374 -2.14 13.58 19.70
N ARG A 375 -2.72 14.73 20.09
CA ARG A 375 -3.01 15.05 21.49
C ARG A 375 -4.01 14.08 22.12
N VAL A 376 -5.05 13.72 21.39
CA VAL A 376 -6.03 12.72 21.86
C VAL A 376 -5.37 11.36 22.02
N HIS A 377 -4.51 10.95 21.09
CA HIS A 377 -3.76 9.69 21.18
C HIS A 377 -2.78 9.68 22.36
N GLU A 378 -2.04 10.76 22.58
CA GLU A 378 -1.16 10.92 23.75
C GLU A 378 -1.95 10.84 25.06
N ALA A 379 -3.10 11.50 25.14
CA ALA A 379 -3.98 11.42 26.32
C ALA A 379 -4.52 10.00 26.54
N ALA A 380 -4.95 9.30 25.48
CA ALA A 380 -5.43 7.93 25.55
C ALA A 380 -4.33 6.95 25.99
N THR A 381 -3.13 7.07 25.43
CA THR A 381 -1.98 6.22 25.83
C THR A 381 -1.55 6.49 27.27
N ALA A 382 -1.56 7.74 27.73
CA ALA A 382 -1.30 8.09 29.13
C ALA A 382 -2.35 7.48 30.07
N PHE A 383 -3.64 7.53 29.69
CA PHE A 383 -4.73 6.91 30.45
C PHE A 383 -4.55 5.39 30.56
N LEU A 384 -4.30 4.71 29.44
CA LEU A 384 -4.09 3.25 29.43
C LEU A 384 -2.86 2.83 30.24
N LYS A 385 -1.77 3.61 30.17
CA LYS A 385 -0.58 3.37 31.02
C LYS A 385 -0.91 3.53 32.51
N LYS A 386 -1.66 4.56 32.88
CA LYS A 386 -2.12 4.77 34.26
C LYS A 386 -2.96 3.59 34.74
N GLN A 387 -3.92 3.13 33.93
CA GLN A 387 -4.78 2.00 34.26
C GLN A 387 -4.00 0.68 34.37
N THR A 388 -3.02 0.47 33.49
CA THR A 388 -2.12 -0.69 33.55
C THR A 388 -1.32 -0.68 34.84
N ASN A 389 -0.75 0.48 35.21
CA ASN A 389 0.00 0.63 36.46
C ASN A 389 -0.90 0.37 37.68
N GLU A 390 -2.11 0.91 37.70
CA GLU A 390 -3.08 0.68 38.78
C GLU A 390 -3.43 -0.81 38.93
N LEU A 391 -3.68 -1.52 37.82
CA LEU A 391 -3.93 -2.96 37.86
C LEU A 391 -2.70 -3.75 38.33
N THR A 392 -1.49 -3.34 37.95
CA THR A 392 -0.26 -3.98 38.44
C THR A 392 -0.04 -3.75 39.94
N GLU A 393 -0.32 -2.54 40.45
CA GLU A 393 -0.25 -2.23 41.88
C GLU A 393 -1.28 -3.06 42.66
N GLN A 394 -2.52 -3.16 42.17
CA GLN A 394 -3.54 -4.02 42.77
C GLN A 394 -3.08 -5.50 42.77
N GLY A 395 -2.52 -5.98 41.66
CA GLY A 395 -1.95 -7.33 41.57
C GLY A 395 -0.87 -7.59 42.63
N LEU A 396 0.05 -6.64 42.82
CA LEU A 396 1.09 -6.72 43.86
C LEU A 396 0.51 -6.69 45.28
N GLN A 397 -0.50 -5.85 45.52
CA GLN A 397 -1.19 -5.81 46.82
C GLN A 397 -1.87 -7.14 47.15
N TRP A 398 -2.54 -7.77 46.18
CA TRP A 398 -3.15 -9.09 46.36
C TRP A 398 -2.12 -10.20 46.57
N ALA A 399 -1.01 -10.16 45.83
CA ALA A 399 0.09 -11.11 46.02
C ALA A 399 0.69 -11.00 47.43
N SER A 400 0.92 -9.79 47.93
CA SER A 400 1.43 -9.56 49.29
C SER A 400 0.45 -10.01 50.37
N LYS A 401 -0.86 -9.76 50.18
CA LYS A 401 -1.91 -10.27 51.09
C LYS A 401 -1.89 -11.80 51.16
N LEU A 402 -1.84 -12.47 50.00
CA LEU A 402 -1.78 -13.92 49.93
C LEU A 402 -0.53 -14.47 50.62
N GLU A 403 0.63 -13.84 50.42
CA GLU A 403 1.88 -14.24 51.09
C GLU A 403 1.78 -14.12 52.61
N ASN A 404 1.18 -13.04 53.12
CA ASN A 404 0.94 -12.86 54.54
C ASN A 404 -0.03 -13.91 55.10
N ASP A 405 -1.14 -14.18 54.39
CA ASP A 405 -2.13 -15.19 54.80
C ASP A 405 -1.50 -16.59 54.82
N LEU A 406 -0.66 -16.93 53.84
CA LEU A 406 0.10 -18.19 53.82
C LEU A 406 1.08 -18.26 55.01
N ALA A 407 1.82 -17.20 55.29
CA ALA A 407 2.74 -17.15 56.42
C ALA A 407 2.00 -17.30 57.77
N ASP A 408 0.81 -16.71 57.91
CA ASP A 408 -0.03 -16.88 59.10
C ASP A 408 -0.55 -18.32 59.23
N LYS A 409 -0.95 -18.95 58.13
CA LYS A 409 -1.37 -20.36 58.12
C LYS A 409 -0.23 -21.32 58.43
N ASP A 410 0.98 -21.05 57.95
CA ASP A 410 2.17 -21.83 58.29
C ASP A 410 2.49 -21.72 59.79
N ARG A 411 2.38 -20.53 60.38
CA ARG A 411 2.52 -20.33 61.84
C ARG A 411 1.46 -21.12 62.63
N GLU A 412 0.21 -21.10 62.19
CA GLU A 412 -0.87 -21.91 62.80
C GLU A 412 -0.54 -23.41 62.73
N LEU A 413 -0.07 -23.90 61.59
CA LEU A 413 0.32 -25.31 61.42
C LEU A 413 1.49 -25.70 62.32
N ASP A 414 2.52 -24.86 62.43
CA ASP A 414 3.66 -25.10 63.30
C ASP A 414 3.27 -25.09 64.78
N ASN A 415 2.36 -24.20 65.19
CA ASN A 415 1.79 -24.22 66.54
C ASN A 415 1.04 -25.53 66.83
N ILE A 416 0.21 -26.01 65.89
CA ILE A 416 -0.50 -27.29 66.03
C ILE A 416 0.48 -28.46 66.11
N ARG A 417 1.52 -28.48 65.26
CA ARG A 417 2.58 -29.50 65.29
C ARG A 417 3.32 -29.50 66.62
N HIS A 418 3.65 -28.33 67.14
CA HIS A 418 4.31 -28.19 68.44
C HIS A 418 3.42 -28.71 69.57
N ASN A 419 2.14 -28.32 69.60
CA ASN A 419 1.16 -28.82 70.58
C ASN A 419 0.99 -30.34 70.49
N HIS A 420 0.96 -30.90 69.28
CA HIS A 420 0.89 -32.34 69.08
C HIS A 420 2.14 -33.06 69.60
N GLN A 421 3.34 -32.53 69.33
CA GLN A 421 4.59 -33.07 69.87
C GLN A 421 4.62 -33.02 71.40
N GLN A 422 4.15 -31.93 72.01
CA GLN A 422 4.02 -31.83 73.47
C GLN A 422 3.04 -32.87 74.03
N ALA A 423 1.87 -33.03 73.41
CA ALA A 423 0.89 -34.02 73.81
C ALA A 423 1.43 -35.47 73.68
N GLN A 424 2.16 -35.76 72.60
CA GLN A 424 2.84 -37.05 72.43
C GLN A 424 3.90 -37.29 73.51
N ALA A 425 4.68 -36.26 73.89
CA ALA A 425 5.66 -36.38 74.96
C ALA A 425 4.99 -36.67 76.31
N LEU A 426 3.91 -35.96 76.63
CA LEU A 426 3.13 -36.20 77.86
C LEU A 426 2.50 -37.60 77.89
N LEU A 427 2.02 -38.10 76.74
CA LEU A 427 1.50 -39.46 76.62
C LEU A 427 2.59 -40.49 76.91
N ARG A 428 3.77 -40.36 76.29
CA ARG A 428 4.92 -41.24 76.52
C ARG A 428 5.36 -41.22 77.99
N ASP A 429 5.42 -40.04 78.61
CA ASP A 429 5.73 -39.91 80.03
C ASP A 429 4.70 -40.63 80.92
N ALA A 430 3.42 -40.60 80.56
CA ALA A 430 2.36 -41.31 81.28
C ALA A 430 2.45 -42.83 81.08
N GLU A 431 2.69 -43.29 79.85
CA GLU A 431 2.92 -44.70 79.53
C GLU A 431 4.14 -45.26 80.28
N ASP A 432 5.24 -44.51 80.33
CA ASP A 432 6.45 -44.86 81.08
C ASP A 432 6.17 -44.95 82.59
N ARG A 433 5.42 -44.00 83.16
CA ARG A 433 5.00 -44.04 84.57
C ARG A 433 4.15 -45.27 84.86
N GLN A 434 3.15 -45.55 84.03
CA GLN A 434 2.31 -46.72 84.16
C GLN A 434 3.12 -48.03 84.02
N GLY A 435 4.07 -48.08 83.09
CA GLY A 435 4.99 -49.20 82.92
C GLY A 435 5.84 -49.44 84.16
N ARG A 436 6.39 -48.39 84.77
CA ARG A 436 7.14 -48.48 86.05
C ARG A 436 6.25 -48.95 87.20
N GLU A 437 5.03 -48.44 87.31
CA GLU A 437 4.08 -48.88 88.34
C GLU A 437 3.69 -50.36 88.20
N LEU A 438 3.42 -50.82 86.97
CA LEU A 438 3.16 -52.23 86.68
C LEU A 438 4.37 -53.11 87.01
N ALA A 439 5.58 -52.68 86.65
CA ALA A 439 6.81 -53.40 87.01
C ALA A 439 7.02 -53.48 88.52
N LEU A 440 6.78 -52.39 89.25
CA LEU A 440 6.83 -52.37 90.73
C LEU A 440 5.75 -53.28 91.33
N LYS A 441 4.53 -53.28 90.78
CA LYS A 441 3.45 -54.18 91.22
C LYS A 441 3.82 -55.64 90.97
N GLN A 442 4.32 -55.98 89.78
CA GLN A 442 4.81 -57.32 89.47
C GLN A 442 5.93 -57.74 90.42
N HIS A 443 6.88 -56.85 90.72
CA HIS A 443 7.96 -57.12 91.68
C HIS A 443 7.42 -57.34 93.11
N ARG A 444 6.41 -56.59 93.54
CA ARG A 444 5.73 -56.80 94.83
C ARG A 444 5.01 -58.13 94.85
N ASP A 445 4.27 -58.47 93.79
CA ASP A 445 3.53 -59.73 93.68
C ASP A 445 4.47 -60.94 93.64
N THR A 446 5.59 -60.86 92.91
CA THR A 446 6.61 -61.93 92.88
C THR A 446 7.31 -62.07 94.22
N SER A 447 7.68 -60.96 94.87
CA SER A 447 8.28 -60.99 96.21
C SER A 447 7.32 -61.56 97.26
N ALA A 448 6.04 -61.16 97.21
CA ALA A 448 4.99 -61.68 98.10
C ALA A 448 4.74 -63.17 97.87
N LYS A 449 4.71 -63.64 96.61
CA LYS A 449 4.63 -65.07 96.28
C LYS A 449 5.81 -65.85 96.83
N LEU A 450 7.04 -65.38 96.60
CA LEU A 450 8.25 -66.02 97.14
C LEU A 450 8.23 -66.09 98.67
N GLN A 451 7.75 -65.02 99.33
CA GLN A 451 7.60 -65.00 100.78
C GLN A 451 6.53 -65.98 101.26
N ALA A 452 5.37 -66.03 100.60
CA ALA A 452 4.31 -66.99 100.90
C ALA A 452 4.78 -68.45 100.69
N ASP A 453 5.55 -68.72 99.63
CA ASP A 453 6.13 -70.05 99.37
C ASP A 453 7.16 -70.45 100.45
N LEU A 454 7.99 -69.49 100.91
CA LEU A 454 8.91 -69.69 102.03
C LEU A 454 8.16 -69.98 103.34
N GLU A 455 7.09 -69.24 103.63
CA GLU A 455 6.22 -69.45 104.80
C GLU A 455 5.47 -70.79 104.72
N GLN A 456 4.95 -71.17 103.56
CA GLN A 456 4.33 -72.48 103.37
C GLN A 456 5.35 -73.61 103.55
N SER A 457 6.57 -73.45 103.05
CA SER A 457 7.65 -74.42 103.26
C SER A 457 8.06 -74.52 104.73
N SER A 458 8.13 -73.41 105.46
CA SER A 458 8.41 -73.41 106.90
C SER A 458 7.27 -74.06 107.70
N GLN A 459 6.02 -73.71 107.40
CA GLN A 459 4.83 -74.33 108.00
C GLN A 459 4.77 -75.83 107.70
N ALA A 460 5.04 -76.25 106.46
CA ALA A 460 5.10 -77.66 106.09
C ALA A 460 6.23 -78.40 106.84
N LYS A 461 7.40 -77.76 107.04
CA LYS A 461 8.47 -78.30 107.88
C LYS A 461 8.03 -78.44 109.34
N HIS A 462 7.41 -77.42 109.92
CA HIS A 462 6.88 -77.47 111.29
C HIS A 462 5.77 -78.52 111.44
N ALA A 463 4.87 -78.64 110.46
CA ALA A 463 3.83 -79.67 110.43
C ALA A 463 4.44 -81.08 110.33
N ARG A 464 5.46 -81.27 109.49
CA ARG A 464 6.22 -82.53 109.41
C ARG A 464 6.93 -82.85 110.73
N GLN A 465 7.55 -81.87 111.36
CA GLN A 465 8.18 -82.02 112.68
C GLN A 465 7.15 -82.36 113.76
N ALA A 466 6.00 -81.69 113.77
CA ALA A 466 4.90 -81.95 114.68
C ALA A 466 4.32 -83.36 114.46
N ALA A 467 4.11 -83.77 113.20
CA ALA A 467 3.68 -85.12 112.84
C ALA A 467 4.71 -86.19 113.24
N ALA A 468 6.01 -85.92 113.06
CA ALA A 468 7.06 -86.79 113.54
C ALA A 468 7.06 -86.88 115.08
N ALA A 469 6.86 -85.75 115.77
CA ALA A 469 6.75 -85.71 117.22
C ALA A 469 5.53 -86.49 117.73
N THR A 470 4.37 -86.39 117.08
CA THR A 470 3.18 -87.18 117.44
C THR A 470 3.38 -88.66 117.18
N LEU A 471 4.05 -89.05 116.08
CA LEU A 471 4.43 -90.45 115.82
C LEU A 471 5.40 -90.99 116.87
N ILE A 472 6.42 -90.21 117.26
CA ILE A 472 7.35 -90.59 118.33
C ILE A 472 6.60 -90.72 119.66
N GLN A 473 5.71 -89.78 119.99
CA GLN A 473 4.88 -89.84 121.20
C GLN A 473 3.91 -91.02 121.17
N ALA A 474 3.30 -91.35 120.04
CA ALA A 474 2.40 -92.50 119.88
C ALA A 474 3.18 -93.82 119.96
N ALA A 475 4.35 -93.90 119.34
CA ALA A 475 5.26 -95.03 119.45
C ALA A 475 5.74 -95.22 120.89
N TRP A 476 6.08 -94.13 121.59
CA TRP A 476 6.47 -94.12 123.00
C TRP A 476 5.30 -94.51 123.92
N ARG A 477 4.09 -93.95 123.73
CA ARG A 477 2.88 -94.34 124.46
C ARG A 477 2.54 -95.81 124.23
N GLY A 478 2.65 -96.28 122.98
CA GLY A 478 2.48 -97.69 122.62
C GLY A 478 3.56 -98.58 123.25
N HIS A 479 4.81 -98.14 123.30
CA HIS A 479 5.89 -98.82 124.00
C HIS A 479 5.66 -98.84 125.52
N ALA A 480 5.21 -97.75 126.13
CA ALA A 480 4.88 -97.66 127.55
C ALA A 480 3.66 -98.53 127.92
N LEU A 481 2.65 -98.61 127.07
CA LEU A 481 1.53 -99.55 127.19
C LEU A 481 2.01 -101.00 127.07
N ARG A 482 2.88 -101.30 126.10
CA ARG A 482 3.49 -102.63 125.92
C ARG A 482 4.45 -103.01 127.05
N SER A 483 5.17 -102.07 127.65
CA SER A 483 6.02 -102.33 128.82
C SER A 483 5.18 -102.54 130.08
N ARG A 484 4.08 -101.78 130.26
CA ARG A 484 3.08 -102.05 131.31
C ARG A 484 2.39 -103.41 131.13
N LEU A 485 2.06 -103.81 129.91
CA LEU A 485 1.50 -105.14 129.61
C LEU A 485 2.52 -106.28 129.73
N LYS A 486 3.82 -106.04 129.43
CA LYS A 486 4.91 -107.00 129.72
C LYS A 486 5.16 -107.15 131.22
N ASN A 487 5.03 -106.08 131.99
CA ASN A 487 5.18 -106.11 133.45
C ASN A 487 3.94 -106.66 134.18
N ALA A 488 2.80 -106.80 133.50
CA ALA A 488 1.58 -107.40 134.06
C ALA A 488 1.48 -108.93 133.88
N LYS A 489 2.41 -109.58 133.15
CA LYS A 489 2.34 -111.03 132.83
C LYS A 489 3.37 -111.92 133.54
N SER A 490 4.14 -111.39 134.49
CA SER A 490 5.05 -112.18 135.33
C SER A 490 4.65 -112.07 136.81
N GLY A 491 3.73 -112.93 137.24
CA GLY A 491 3.25 -112.94 138.62
C GLY A 491 2.43 -114.18 138.98
N LYS A 492 2.98 -115.38 138.75
CA LYS A 492 2.55 -116.61 139.44
C LYS A 492 3.41 -116.75 140.71
N PRO A 493 2.79 -116.98 141.88
CA PRO A 493 3.32 -118.01 142.76
C PRO A 493 2.23 -118.95 143.31
N LYS A 494 2.70 -119.96 144.03
CA LYS A 494 2.19 -121.33 144.13
C LYS A 494 1.99 -121.66 145.62
N LYS A 495 0.96 -122.45 145.93
CA LYS A 495 0.80 -123.46 147.02
C LYS A 495 0.31 -123.08 148.45
N LYS A 496 -0.76 -123.81 148.82
CA LYS A 496 -1.12 -124.52 150.08
C LYS A 496 -1.47 -123.71 151.34
N LYS A 497 -2.75 -123.66 151.70
CA LYS A 497 -3.43 -124.58 152.64
C LYS A 497 -4.93 -124.35 152.57
#